data_AF-A0AA43CZH8-F1
#
_entry.id   AF-A0AA43CZH8-F1
#
_cell.length_a   1.000
_cell.length_b   1.000
_cell.length_c   1.000
_cell.angle_alpha   90.00
_cell.angle_beta   90.00
_cell.angle_gamma   90.00
#
_symmetry.space_group_name_H-M   'P 1'
#
loop_
_entity.id
_entity.type
_entity.pdbx_description
1 polymer ?
#
loop_
_entity_poly.entity_id
_entity_poly.type
_entity_poly.pdbx_seq_one_letter_code
_entity_poly.pdbx_strand_id
1 'polypeptide(L)'
;MARLSYVTPDAIEDAQIRNWLDDAIAAGRPGPENQAIRAHQPDVMRSFTLTREMLFDDNAGVVDHDLKELLRAYVAFTVECGY
;
A
#
# COMPACT_ATOMS: atom_id res chain seq x y z
N MET A 1 2.31 -20.68 0.46
CA MET A 1 2.39 -19.29 -0.03
C MET A 1 2.01 -19.26 -1.49
N ALA A 2 0.97 -18.51 -1.87
CA ALA A 2 0.73 -18.23 -3.28
C ALA A 2 1.89 -17.36 -3.80
N ARG A 3 2.58 -17.82 -4.85
CA ARG A 3 3.68 -17.06 -5.47
C ARG A 3 3.08 -16.16 -6.55
N LEU A 4 2.63 -14.97 -6.15
CA LEU A 4 2.25 -13.92 -7.09
C LEU A 4 3.53 -13.30 -7.68
N SER A 5 3.52 -12.99 -8.98
CA SER A 5 4.62 -12.26 -9.61
C SER A 5 4.55 -10.77 -9.24
N TYR A 6 5.62 -10.02 -9.53
CA TYR A 6 5.66 -8.56 -9.38
C TYR A 6 5.47 -7.91 -10.74
N VAL A 7 4.56 -6.94 -10.85
CA VAL A 7 4.38 -6.12 -12.05
C VAL A 7 5.40 -4.98 -12.04
N THR A 8 6.00 -4.68 -13.19
CA THR A 8 6.85 -3.51 -13.38
C THR A 8 6.03 -2.32 -13.92
N PRO A 9 6.39 -1.06 -13.63
CA PRO A 9 5.62 0.11 -14.05
C PRO A 9 5.34 0.19 -15.56
N ASP A 10 6.29 -0.27 -16.39
CA ASP A 10 6.19 -0.28 -17.85
C ASP A 10 5.09 -1.22 -18.38
N ALA A 11 4.70 -2.24 -17.61
CA ALA A 11 3.63 -3.17 -17.94
C ALA A 11 2.23 -2.67 -17.54
N ILE A 12 2.11 -1.52 -16.88
CA ILE A 12 0.84 -0.98 -16.37
C ILE A 12 0.32 0.08 -17.33
N GLU A 13 -0.80 -0.18 -18.02
CA GLU A 13 -1.44 0.80 -18.92
C GLU A 13 -2.12 1.94 -18.17
N ASP A 14 -2.67 1.66 -16.99
CA ASP A 14 -3.37 2.64 -16.17
C ASP A 14 -2.40 3.63 -15.53
N ALA A 15 -2.43 4.88 -15.99
CA ALA A 15 -1.50 5.91 -15.55
C ALA A 15 -1.55 6.17 -14.04
N GLN A 16 -2.73 6.08 -13.41
CA GLN A 16 -2.86 6.30 -11.97
C GLN A 16 -2.14 5.21 -11.18
N ILE A 17 -2.36 3.95 -11.56
CA ILE A 17 -1.75 2.78 -10.91
C ILE A 17 -0.24 2.80 -11.11
N ARG A 18 0.21 3.12 -12.34
CA ARG A 18 1.62 3.26 -12.66
C ARG A 18 2.30 4.28 -11.76
N ASN A 19 1.74 5.49 -11.67
CA ASN A 19 2.31 6.56 -10.85
C ASN A 19 2.45 6.14 -9.38
N TRP A 20 1.43 5.50 -8.80
CA TRP A 20 1.53 5.02 -7.41
C TRP A 20 2.61 3.95 -7.21
N LEU A 21 2.87 3.10 -8.20
CA LEU A 21 3.96 2.14 -8.13
C LEU A 21 5.33 2.83 -8.26
N ASP A 22 5.46 3.78 -9.19
CA ASP A 22 6.68 4.58 -9.38
C ASP A 22 7.02 5.36 -8.10
N ASP A 23 6.03 6.00 -7.48
CA ASP A 23 6.18 6.73 -6.22
C ASP A 23 6.61 5.80 -5.08
N ALA A 24 6.00 4.61 -4.99
CA ALA A 24 6.36 3.61 -4.00
C ALA A 24 7.81 3.12 -4.16
N ILE A 25 8.24 2.87 -5.40
CA ILE A 25 9.63 2.49 -5.72
C ILE A 25 10.60 3.61 -5.33
N ALA A 26 10.28 4.85 -5.70
CA ALA A 26 11.13 6.00 -5.40
C ALA A 26 11.25 6.29 -3.89
N ALA A 27 10.14 6.17 -3.16
CA ALA A 27 10.09 6.44 -1.72
C ALA A 27 10.48 5.23 -0.84
N GLY A 28 10.53 4.02 -1.42
CA GLY A 28 10.64 2.76 -0.69
C GLY A 28 9.41 2.44 0.18
N ARG A 29 8.31 3.18 0.03
CA ARG A 29 7.08 3.04 0.82
C ARG A 29 5.85 3.61 0.10
N PRO A 30 4.64 3.03 0.31
CA PRO A 30 4.39 1.70 0.88
C PRO A 30 5.20 0.63 0.15
N GLY A 31 5.54 -0.48 0.83
CA GLY A 31 6.51 -1.47 0.31
C GLY A 31 6.37 -1.74 -1.20
N PRO A 32 7.40 -1.46 -2.02
CA PRO A 32 7.29 -1.55 -3.48
C PRO A 32 6.82 -2.92 -3.97
N GLU A 33 7.23 -3.99 -3.30
CA GLU A 33 6.87 -5.37 -3.64
C GLU A 33 5.37 -5.62 -3.41
N ASN A 34 4.81 -5.11 -2.32
CA ASN A 34 3.37 -5.15 -2.07
C ASN A 34 2.59 -4.37 -3.14
N GLN A 35 3.07 -3.18 -3.49
CA GLN A 35 2.42 -2.35 -4.50
C GLN A 35 2.49 -3.01 -5.88
N ALA A 36 3.61 -3.63 -6.23
CA ALA A 36 3.77 -4.40 -7.45
C ALA A 36 2.85 -5.64 -7.50
N ILE A 37 2.53 -6.25 -6.36
CA ILE A 37 1.51 -7.31 -6.29
C ILE A 37 0.09 -6.74 -6.46
N ARG A 38 -0.23 -5.62 -5.80
CA ARG A 38 -1.56 -5.00 -5.92
C ARG A 38 -1.83 -4.49 -7.33
N ALA A 39 -0.80 -4.04 -8.04
CA ALA A 39 -0.90 -3.53 -9.40
C ALA A 39 -1.43 -4.55 -10.44
N HIS A 40 -1.43 -5.86 -10.13
CA HIS A 40 -2.11 -6.87 -10.95
C HIS A 40 -3.62 -6.62 -11.09
N GLN A 41 -4.25 -5.99 -10.09
CA GLN A 41 -5.66 -5.64 -10.11
C GLN A 41 -5.82 -4.16 -9.72
N PRO A 42 -6.06 -3.27 -10.69
CA PRO A 42 -6.13 -1.82 -10.48
C PRO A 42 -7.06 -1.37 -9.34
N ASP A 43 -8.20 -2.02 -9.14
CA ASP A 43 -9.17 -1.62 -8.11
C ASP A 43 -8.72 -2.05 -6.70
N VAL A 44 -7.93 -3.11 -6.58
CA VAL A 44 -7.23 -3.49 -5.34
C VAL A 44 -6.19 -2.43 -5.00
N MET A 45 -5.40 -1.99 -5.97
CA MET A 45 -4.44 -0.90 -5.77
C MET A 45 -5.15 0.40 -5.36
N ARG A 46 -6.23 0.79 -6.05
CA ARG A 46 -7.03 1.99 -5.70
C ARG A 46 -7.61 1.92 -4.31
N SER A 47 -8.30 0.82 -4.00
CA SER A 47 -8.96 0.66 -2.71
C SER A 47 -7.95 0.73 -1.56
N PHE A 48 -6.76 0.15 -1.72
CA PHE A 48 -5.71 0.26 -0.72
C PHE A 48 -5.14 1.67 -0.61
N THR A 49 -4.67 2.24 -1.73
CA THR A 49 -3.93 3.52 -1.71
C THR A 49 -4.83 4.68 -1.26
N LEU A 50 -6.05 4.77 -1.81
CA LEU A 50 -6.99 5.83 -1.44
C LEU A 50 -7.47 5.68 0.00
N THR A 51 -7.72 4.45 0.47
CA THR A 51 -8.10 4.24 1.88
C THR A 51 -6.97 4.64 2.82
N ARG A 52 -5.73 4.31 2.48
CA ARG A 52 -4.57 4.76 3.27
C ARG A 52 -4.52 6.29 3.35
N GLU A 53 -4.62 6.96 2.20
CA GLU A 53 -4.62 8.43 2.12
C GLU A 53 -5.73 9.04 2.99
N MET A 54 -6.97 8.56 2.83
CA MET A 54 -8.13 9.05 3.59
C MET A 54 -8.05 8.81 5.10
N LEU A 55 -7.28 7.81 5.57
CA LEU A 55 -7.24 7.42 6.97
C LEU A 55 -5.95 7.82 7.69
N PHE A 56 -4.82 7.88 7.00
CA PHE A 56 -3.50 8.08 7.62
C PHE A 56 -2.92 9.45 7.32
N ASP A 57 -3.14 9.98 6.13
CA ASP A 57 -2.47 11.19 5.69
C ASP A 57 -3.23 12.45 6.15
N ASP A 58 -2.59 13.62 6.08
CA ASP A 58 -3.15 14.94 6.40
C ASP A 58 -3.90 15.09 7.75
N ASN A 59 -3.40 14.43 8.80
CA ASN A 59 -4.04 14.42 10.13
C ASN A 59 -5.51 13.96 10.11
N ALA A 60 -5.89 13.08 9.17
CA ALA A 60 -7.25 12.55 9.08
C ALA A 60 -7.69 11.84 10.37
N GLY A 61 -8.97 11.88 10.74
CA GLY A 61 -9.50 11.15 11.90
C GLY A 61 -9.32 11.87 13.25
N VAL A 62 -9.46 11.11 14.34
CA VAL A 62 -9.55 11.65 15.72
C VAL A 62 -8.30 11.41 16.58
N VAL A 63 -7.38 10.60 16.10
CA VAL A 63 -6.12 10.24 16.78
C VAL A 63 -4.93 10.66 15.92
N ASP A 64 -3.80 10.93 16.57
CA ASP A 64 -2.55 11.24 15.88
C ASP A 64 -2.03 10.05 15.04
N HIS A 65 -1.14 10.37 14.10
CA HIS A 65 -0.58 9.40 13.17
C HIS A 65 0.18 8.28 13.88
N ASP A 66 0.93 8.59 14.94
CA ASP A 66 1.77 7.63 15.64
C ASP A 66 0.92 6.57 16.35
N LEU A 67 -0.21 6.96 16.94
CA LEU A 67 -1.16 6.04 17.55
C LEU A 67 -1.83 5.15 16.49
N LYS A 68 -2.12 5.67 15.29
CA LYS A 68 -2.64 4.83 14.18
C LYS A 68 -1.64 3.77 13.76
N GLU A 69 -0.36 4.13 13.61
CA GLU A 69 0.69 3.20 13.23
C GLU A 69 0.94 2.15 14.31
N LEU A 70 0.91 2.54 15.59
CA LEU A 70 1.00 1.59 16.72
C LEU A 70 -0.14 0.57 16.69
N LEU A 71 -1.39 1.03 16.48
CA LEU A 71 -2.54 0.14 16.36
C LEU A 71 -2.42 -0.79 15.15
N ARG A 72 -1.99 -0.27 13.99
CA ARG A 72 -1.77 -1.06 12.78
C ARG A 72 -0.72 -2.16 13.00
N ALA A 73 0.40 -1.83 13.66
CA ALA A 73 1.46 -2.77 13.98
C ALA A 73 0.99 -3.84 14.99
N TYR A 74 0.23 -3.44 16.01
CA TYR A 74 -0.32 -4.39 16.98
C TYR A 74 -1.29 -5.37 16.34
N VAL A 75 -2.21 -4.89 15.49
CA VAL A 75 -3.12 -5.75 14.73
C VAL A 75 -2.33 -6.74 13.85
N ALA A 76 -1.34 -6.26 13.09
CA ALA A 76 -0.48 -7.10 12.26
C ALA A 76 0.23 -8.20 13.07
N PHE A 77 0.73 -7.86 14.26
CA PHE A 77 1.33 -8.82 15.19
C PHE A 77 0.32 -9.87 15.67
N THR A 78 -0.90 -9.45 16.07
CA THR A 78 -1.92 -10.38 16.57
C THR A 78 -2.46 -11.37 15.53
N VAL A 79 -2.37 -11.03 14.24
CA VAL A 79 -2.79 -11.90 13.14
C VAL A 79 -1.61 -12.62 12.48
N GLU A 80 -0.43 -12.58 13.10
CA GLU A 80 0.79 -13.23 12.61
C GLU A 80 1.15 -12.83 11.16
N CYS A 81 0.95 -11.55 10.83
CA CYS A 81 1.31 -11.00 9.53
C CYS A 81 2.85 -10.84 9.44
N GLY A 82 3.50 -11.76 8.73
CA GLY A 82 4.97 -11.82 8.60
C GLY A 82 5.57 -11.10 7.40
N TYR A 83 4.83 -10.18 6.78
CA TYR A 83 5.35 -9.26 5.75
C TYR A 83 5.86 -7.99 6.41
#